data_AF-A0A7C4HPQ1-F1
#
_entry.id   AF-A0A7C4HPQ1-F1
#
_cell.length_a   1.000
_cell.length_b   1.000
_cell.length_c   1.000
_cell.angle_alpha   90.00
_cell.angle_beta   90.00
_cell.angle_gamma   90.00
#
_symmetry.space_group_name_H-M   'P 1'
#
loop_
_entity.id
_entity.type
_entity.pdbx_description
1 polymer ?
#
loop_
_entity_poly.entity_id
_entity_poly.type
_entity_poly.pdbx_seq_one_letter_code
_entity_poly.pdbx_strand_id
1 'polypeptide(L)'
;MAAKIIKFDEEARRALERGANTVAAAVKVTLGPRGVLEGARPGTVLIDMSSIGPHTSKEVAAEARKKGVKFLDAPVSGGTGGAENRYRRIDRVQFLEAIHKL
;
A
#
# COMPACT_ATOMS: atom_id res chain seq x y z
N MET A 1 34.41 -0.51 17.63
CA MET A 1 33.06 -0.62 17.03
C MET A 1 32.15 0.37 17.75
N ALA A 2 31.75 1.48 17.12
CA ALA A 2 30.86 2.44 17.76
C ALA A 2 29.42 1.88 17.76
N ALA A 3 28.81 1.73 18.94
CA ALA A 3 27.40 1.40 19.04
C ALA A 3 26.58 2.56 18.46
N LYS A 4 25.76 2.30 17.44
CA LYS A 4 24.73 3.26 17.02
C LYS A 4 23.71 3.35 18.14
N ILE A 5 23.77 4.41 18.94
CA ILE A 5 22.75 4.72 19.93
C ILE A 5 21.49 5.12 19.16
N ILE A 6 20.47 4.26 19.17
CA ILE A 6 19.14 4.60 18.67
C ILE A 6 18.51 5.52 19.71
N LYS A 7 18.43 6.82 19.43
CA LYS A 7 17.71 7.77 20.27
C LYS A 7 16.23 7.71 19.90
N PHE A 8 15.41 7.20 20.80
CA PHE A 8 13.95 7.27 20.71
C PHE A 8 13.48 8.63 21.25
N ASP A 9 13.78 9.68 20.49
CA ASP A 9 13.36 11.04 20.83
C ASP A 9 11.96 11.36 20.28
N GLU A 10 11.49 12.56 20.59
CA GLU A 10 10.19 13.08 20.15
C GLU A 10 10.07 13.13 18.63
N GLU A 11 11.18 13.36 17.91
CA GLU A 11 11.18 13.34 16.45
C GLU A 11 10.92 11.92 15.91
N ALA A 12 11.61 10.92 16.46
CA ALA A 12 11.41 9.51 16.12
C ALA A 12 9.97 9.06 16.40
N ARG A 13 9.38 9.47 17.54
CA ARG A 13 7.97 9.18 17.87
C ARG A 13 7.03 9.77 16.82
N ARG A 14 7.19 11.06 16.49
CA ARG A 14 6.34 11.73 15.49
C ARG A 14 6.50 11.11 14.10
N ALA A 15 7.70 10.69 13.72
CA ALA A 15 7.94 10.01 12.45
C ALA A 15 7.19 8.68 12.37
N LEU A 16 7.23 7.88 13.45
CA LEU A 16 6.47 6.63 13.54
C LEU A 16 4.96 6.88 13.45
N GLU A 17 4.45 7.88 14.17
CA GLU A 17 3.03 8.25 14.14
C GLU A 17 2.57 8.68 12.74
N ARG A 18 3.36 9.49 12.03
CA ARG A 18 3.07 9.85 10.65
C ARG A 18 3.02 8.62 9.74
N GLY A 19 3.96 7.69 9.89
CA GLY A 19 3.98 6.43 9.14
C GLY A 19 2.71 5.61 9.39
N ALA A 20 2.38 5.36 10.66
CA ALA A 20 1.20 4.60 11.05
C ALA A 20 -0.11 5.24 10.52
N ASN A 21 -0.23 6.57 10.65
CA ASN A 21 -1.40 7.30 10.16
C ASN A 21 -1.54 7.23 8.64
N THR A 22 -0.43 7.20 7.90
CA THR A 22 -0.43 7.08 6.44
C THR A 22 -0.97 5.71 6.01
N VAL A 23 -0.52 4.63 6.67
CA VAL A 23 -1.03 3.27 6.42
C VAL A 23 -2.52 3.19 6.77
N ALA A 24 -2.93 3.73 7.92
CA ALA A 24 -4.33 3.75 8.33
C ALA A 24 -5.23 4.51 7.35
N ALA A 25 -4.75 5.63 6.79
CA ALA A 25 -5.47 6.41 5.79
C ALA A 25 -5.68 5.62 4.49
N ALA A 26 -4.65 4.93 3.99
CA ALA A 26 -4.76 4.09 2.80
C ALA A 26 -5.79 2.97 2.98
N VAL A 27 -5.72 2.25 4.11
CA VAL A 27 -6.69 1.20 4.44
C VAL A 27 -8.11 1.75 4.57
N LYS A 28 -8.28 2.92 5.19
CA LYS A 28 -9.59 3.56 5.34
C LYS A 28 -10.22 3.95 4.01
N VAL A 29 -9.43 4.46 3.05
CA VAL A 29 -9.94 4.80 1.70
C VAL A 29 -10.41 3.55 0.96
N THR A 30 -9.77 2.40 1.19
CA THR A 30 -10.12 1.15 0.51
C THR A 30 -11.27 0.41 1.19
N LEU A 31 -11.16 0.16 2.50
CA LEU A 31 -12.04 -0.71 3.28
C LEU A 31 -13.05 0.03 4.17
N GLY A 32 -12.81 1.32 4.44
CA GLY A 32 -13.61 2.08 5.38
C GLY A 32 -14.97 2.51 4.81
N PRO A 33 -15.80 3.18 5.64
CA PRO A 33 -17.09 3.71 5.21
C PRO A 33 -16.94 4.67 4.03
N ARG A 34 -17.77 4.49 3.00
CA ARG A 34 -17.68 5.17 1.69
C ARG A 34 -16.35 4.94 0.98
N GLY A 35 -15.66 3.84 1.30
CA GLY A 35 -14.42 3.43 0.67
C GLY A 35 -14.63 2.78 -0.69
N VAL A 36 -13.54 2.56 -1.41
CA VAL A 36 -13.56 2.02 -2.78
C VAL A 36 -14.28 0.67 -2.83
N LEU A 37 -14.05 -0.21 -1.85
CA LEU A 37 -14.72 -1.51 -1.85
C LEU A 37 -16.23 -1.40 -1.67
N GLU A 38 -16.79 -0.42 -0.96
CA GLU A 38 -18.25 -0.29 -0.81
C GLU A 38 -18.96 -0.03 -2.15
N GLY A 39 -18.35 0.75 -3.04
CA GLY A 39 -18.87 1.03 -4.38
C GLY A 39 -18.50 0.00 -5.46
N ALA A 40 -17.51 -0.87 -5.19
CA ALA A 40 -17.02 -1.81 -6.18
C ALA A 40 -18.02 -2.93 -6.50
N ARG A 41 -18.14 -3.26 -7.80
CA ARG A 41 -18.95 -4.40 -8.29
C ARG A 41 -18.09 -5.65 -8.43
N PRO A 42 -18.66 -6.87 -8.33
CA PRO A 42 -17.95 -8.09 -8.67
C PRO A 42 -17.31 -7.99 -10.07
N GLY A 43 -16.08 -8.49 -10.20
CA GLY A 43 -15.27 -8.39 -11.43
C GLY A 43 -14.44 -7.11 -11.54
N THR A 44 -14.61 -6.13 -10.64
CA THR A 44 -13.74 -4.94 -10.58
C THR A 44 -12.30 -5.35 -10.26
N VAL A 45 -11.32 -4.67 -10.87
CA VAL A 45 -9.89 -4.79 -10.52
C VAL A 45 -9.49 -3.55 -9.72
N LEU A 46 -9.04 -3.76 -8.50
CA LEU A 46 -8.47 -2.76 -7.62
C LEU A 46 -6.95 -2.88 -7.65
N ILE A 47 -6.27 -1.81 -8.05
CA ILE A 47 -4.80 -1.73 -8.07
C ILE A 47 -4.37 -0.77 -6.97
N ASP A 48 -3.68 -1.29 -5.95
CA ASP A 48 -3.12 -0.46 -4.88
C ASP A 48 -1.66 -0.14 -5.19
N MET A 49 -1.35 1.16 -5.21
CA MET A 49 0.00 1.68 -5.45
C MET A 49 0.58 2.32 -4.19
N SER A 50 -0.14 2.22 -3.06
CA SER A 50 0.28 2.75 -1.77
C SER A 50 1.50 1.99 -1.25
N SER A 51 2.37 2.67 -0.51
CA SER A 51 3.49 2.02 0.19
C SER A 51 3.02 1.44 1.53
N ILE A 52 2.15 0.42 1.47
CA ILE A 52 1.71 -0.34 2.65
C ILE A 52 2.54 -1.61 2.83
N GLY A 53 2.56 -2.14 4.05
CA GLY A 53 3.27 -3.38 4.34
C GLY A 53 2.60 -4.60 3.68
N PRO A 54 3.36 -5.68 3.42
CA PRO A 54 2.84 -6.88 2.76
C PRO A 54 1.74 -7.59 3.56
N HIS A 55 1.71 -7.42 4.89
CA HIS A 55 0.64 -7.95 5.73
C HIS A 55 -0.68 -7.23 5.47
N THR A 56 -0.69 -5.89 5.56
CA THR A 56 -1.85 -5.04 5.28
C THR A 56 -2.39 -5.28 3.87
N SER A 57 -1.50 -5.36 2.88
CA SER A 57 -1.86 -5.66 1.49
C SER A 57 -2.63 -6.98 1.35
N LYS A 58 -2.17 -8.05 2.02
CA LYS A 58 -2.85 -9.35 2.04
C LYS A 58 -4.24 -9.30 2.68
N GLU A 59 -4.41 -8.52 3.75
CA GLU A 59 -5.71 -8.33 4.40
C GLU A 59 -6.68 -7.59 3.47
N VAL A 60 -6.23 -6.50 2.85
CA VAL A 60 -7.03 -5.76 1.85
C VAL A 60 -7.44 -6.67 0.69
N ALA A 61 -6.52 -7.49 0.19
CA ALA A 61 -6.79 -8.47 -0.87
C ALA A 61 -7.85 -9.50 -0.43
N ALA A 62 -7.81 -9.97 0.81
CA ALA A 62 -8.79 -10.90 1.35
C ALA A 62 -10.19 -10.28 1.42
N GLU A 63 -10.31 -9.02 1.88
CA GLU A 63 -11.59 -8.31 1.92
C GLU A 63 -12.12 -8.01 0.51
N ALA A 64 -11.26 -7.61 -0.43
CA ALA A 64 -11.64 -7.40 -1.83
C ALA A 64 -12.22 -8.69 -2.45
N ARG A 65 -11.57 -9.84 -2.19
CA ARG A 65 -12.02 -11.14 -2.70
C ARG A 65 -13.41 -11.53 -2.20
N LYS A 66 -13.77 -11.21 -0.95
CA LYS A 66 -15.12 -11.46 -0.41
C LYS A 66 -16.22 -10.76 -1.22
N LYS A 67 -15.88 -9.65 -1.88
CA LYS A 67 -16.81 -8.89 -2.74
C LYS A 67 -16.69 -9.26 -4.24
N GLY A 68 -15.91 -10.27 -4.57
CA GLY A 68 -15.62 -10.63 -5.97
C GLY A 68 -14.75 -9.59 -6.70
N VAL A 69 -14.03 -8.75 -5.95
CA VAL A 69 -13.09 -7.77 -6.50
C VAL A 69 -11.71 -8.40 -6.56
N LYS A 70 -11.05 -8.23 -7.70
CA LYS A 70 -9.66 -8.61 -7.95
C LYS A 70 -8.74 -7.54 -7.36
N PHE A 71 -7.71 -7.93 -6.63
CA PHE A 71 -6.78 -6.99 -5.99
C PHE A 71 -5.35 -7.21 -6.49
N LEU A 72 -4.69 -6.12 -6.86
CA LEU A 72 -3.30 -6.09 -7.32
C LEU A 72 -2.48 -5.13 -6.47
N ASP A 73 -1.50 -5.67 -5.75
CA ASP A 73 -0.51 -4.88 -5.02
C ASP A 73 0.63 -4.50 -5.96
N ALA A 74 0.75 -3.20 -6.26
CA ALA A 74 1.66 -2.67 -7.28
C ALA A 74 2.36 -1.37 -6.80
N PRO A 75 3.13 -1.43 -5.69
CA PRO A 75 3.87 -0.27 -5.23
C PRO A 75 4.88 0.18 -6.29
N VAL A 76 5.08 1.49 -6.36
CA VAL A 76 5.96 2.11 -7.35
C VAL A 76 7.14 2.81 -6.70
N SER A 77 8.32 2.67 -7.30
CA SER A 77 9.54 3.40 -6.96
C SER A 77 9.79 4.58 -7.92
N GLY A 78 10.64 5.53 -7.51
CA GLY A 78 11.06 6.67 -8.35
C GLY A 78 10.70 8.08 -7.86
N GLY A 79 9.96 8.20 -6.74
CA GLY A 79 9.61 9.52 -6.17
C GLY A 79 8.75 10.40 -7.09
N THR A 80 8.51 11.64 -6.69
CA THR A 80 7.71 12.62 -7.48
C THR A 80 8.35 12.89 -8.84
N GLY A 81 9.67 13.11 -8.86
CA GLY A 81 10.42 13.32 -10.11
C GLY A 81 10.33 12.15 -11.09
N GLY A 82 10.29 10.90 -10.61
CA GLY A 82 10.06 9.74 -11.47
C GLY A 82 8.64 9.67 -12.05
N ALA A 83 7.64 10.24 -11.35
CA ALA A 83 6.26 10.34 -11.84
C ALA A 83 6.16 11.36 -12.99
N GLU A 84 6.69 12.56 -12.77
CA GLU A 84 6.68 13.66 -13.74
C GLU A 84 7.44 13.28 -15.02
N ASN A 85 8.59 12.60 -14.87
CA ASN A 85 9.44 12.20 -15.98
C ASN A 85 9.08 10.84 -16.58
N ARG A 86 7.94 10.25 -16.19
CA ARG A 86 7.42 8.96 -16.73
C ARG A 86 8.38 7.77 -16.60
N TYR A 87 9.20 7.73 -15.56
CA TYR A 87 10.13 6.63 -15.29
C TYR A 87 9.83 5.87 -13.99
N ARG A 88 8.64 6.03 -13.39
CA ARG A 88 8.26 5.16 -12.27
C ARG A 88 8.26 3.71 -12.71
N ARG A 89 8.81 2.86 -11.85
CA ARG A 89 8.77 1.42 -12.02
C ARG A 89 7.83 0.84 -10.99
N ILE A 90 7.05 -0.13 -11.42
CA ILE A 90 6.39 -1.01 -10.48
C ILE A 90 7.47 -1.94 -9.91
N ASP A 91 7.50 -2.06 -8.59
CA ASP A 91 8.48 -2.91 -7.92
C ASP A 91 8.20 -4.37 -8.30
N ARG A 92 9.05 -4.89 -9.21
CA ARG A 92 8.77 -6.08 -10.03
C ARG A 92 8.52 -7.37 -9.26
N VAL A 93 9.01 -7.48 -8.02
CA VAL A 93 8.91 -8.70 -7.23
C VAL A 93 7.47 -8.97 -6.81
N GLN A 94 6.74 -7.94 -6.35
CA GLN A 94 5.36 -8.11 -5.89
C GLN A 94 4.35 -8.12 -7.04
N PHE A 95 4.62 -7.33 -8.10
CA PHE A 95 3.71 -7.19 -9.24
C PHE A 95 3.55 -8.47 -10.06
N LEU A 96 4.64 -9.20 -10.35
CA LEU A 96 4.57 -10.44 -11.12
C LEU A 96 3.84 -11.54 -10.35
N GLU A 97 4.05 -11.64 -9.04
CA GLU A 97 3.28 -12.57 -8.21
C GLU A 97 1.80 -12.20 -8.15
N ALA A 98 1.49 -10.92 -8.18
CA ALA A 98 0.12 -10.43 -8.09
C ALA A 98 -0.66 -10.65 -9.41
N ILE A 99 -0.03 -10.47 -10.59
CA ILE A 99 -0.66 -10.76 -11.89
C ILE A 99 -1.05 -12.25 -12.03
N HIS A 100 -0.21 -13.18 -11.60
CA HIS A 100 -0.52 -14.62 -11.70
C HIS A 100 -1.68 -15.07 -10.79
N LYS A 101 -2.14 -14.20 -9.87
CA LYS A 101 -3.21 -14.49 -8.91
C LYS A 101 -4.53 -13.80 -9.27
N LEU A 102 -4.57 -13.00 -10.36
CA LEU A 102 -5.76 -12.34 -10.89
C LEU A 102 -6.54 -13.25 -11.84
#